data_AF-S2XYQ2-F1
#
_entry.id   AF-S2XYQ2-F1
#
_cell.length_a   1.000
_cell.length_b   1.000
_cell.length_c   1.000
_cell.angle_alpha   90.00
_cell.angle_beta   90.00
_cell.angle_gamma   90.00
#
_symmetry.space_group_name_H-M   'P 1'
#
loop_
_entity.id
_entity.type
_entity.pdbx_description
1 polymer ?
#
loop_
_entity_poly.entity_id
_entity_poly.type
_entity_poly.pdbx_seq_one_letter_code
_entity_poly.pdbx_strand_id
1 'polypeptide(L)' 'MKEFKITYFFDEDHYIRRFIHVESMEIAEELIQSEREQTISFRDSRDIYHELNTRNVRVIQLSEYHRVDKSTKREGR' A
#
# COMPACT_ATOMS: atom_id res chain seq x y z
N MET A 1 10.67 -12.09 -3.71
CA MET A 1 9.64 -11.05 -3.91
C MET A 1 9.71 -10.07 -2.76
N LYS A 2 9.64 -8.78 -3.04
CA LYS A 2 9.67 -7.71 -2.05
C LYS A 2 8.25 -7.27 -1.75
N GLU A 3 7.99 -6.86 -0.51
CA GLU A 3 6.72 -6.26 -0.12
C GLU A 3 6.85 -4.74 -0.24
N PHE A 4 5.90 -4.10 -0.90
CA PHE A 4 5.82 -2.65 -1.00
C PHE A 4 4.52 -2.16 -0.38
N LYS A 5 4.62 -1.06 0.35
CA LYS A 5 3.47 -0.35 0.93
C LYS A 5 3.17 0.86 0.07
N ILE A 6 1.94 0.91 -0.42
CA ILE A 6 1.37 2.06 -1.13
C ILE A 6 0.40 2.76 -0.18
N THR A 7 0.53 4.07 -0.04
CA THR A 7 -0.42 4.92 0.68
C THR A 7 -1.06 5.89 -0.31
N TYR A 8 -2.39 5.82 -0.44
CA TYR A 8 -3.20 6.73 -1.24
C TYR A 8 -3.81 7.78 -0.30
N PHE A 9 -3.43 9.05 -0.45
CA PHE A 9 -3.95 10.16 0.33
C PHE A 9 -5.03 10.91 -0.44
N PHE A 10 -6.22 11.04 0.16
CA PHE A 10 -7.33 11.82 -0.40
C PHE A 10 -7.34 13.25 0.16
N ASP A 11 -6.94 13.40 1.42
CA ASP A 11 -6.68 14.66 2.11
C ASP A 11 -5.69 14.41 3.28
N GLU A 12 -5.62 15.33 4.25
CA GLU A 12 -4.69 15.26 5.39
C GLU A 12 -5.04 14.14 6.38
N ASP A 13 -6.33 13.81 6.53
CA ASP A 13 -6.84 12.86 7.52
C ASP A 13 -7.26 11.51 6.90
N HIS A 14 -7.55 11.50 5.60
CA HIS A 14 -8.07 10.32 4.90
C HIS A 14 -7.03 9.70 3.97
N TYR A 15 -6.60 8.50 4.33
CA TYR A 15 -5.71 7.69 3.49
C TYR A 15 -6.06 6.21 3.56
N ILE A 16 -5.74 5.49 2.48
CA ILE A 16 -5.87 4.03 2.39
C ILE A 16 -4.50 3.43 2.08
N ARG A 17 -4.21 2.26 2.67
CA ARG A 17 -2.95 1.54 2.44
C ARG A 17 -3.20 0.24 1.69
N ARG A 18 -2.39 0.00 0.66
CA ARG A 18 -2.32 -1.27 -0.08
C ARG A 18 -0.92 -1.86 0.07
N PHE A 19 -0.86 -3.17 0.23
CA PHE A 19 0.40 -3.91 0.21
C PHE A 19 0.45 -4.75 -1.06
N ILE A 20 1.54 -4.63 -1.80
CA ILE A 20 1.78 -5.40 -3.04
C ILE A 20 3.08 -6.17 -2.92
N HIS A 21 3.17 -7.28 -3.65
CA HIS A 21 4.34 -8.14 -3.68
C HIS A 21 4.86 -8.17 -5.11
N VAL A 22 5.98 -7.49 -5.36
CA VAL A 22 6.61 -7.39 -6.70
C VAL A 22 8.12 -7.53 -6.58
N GLU A 23 8.82 -7.64 -7.71
CA GLU A 23 10.26 -7.93 -7.72
C GLU A 23 11.12 -6.69 -7.46
N SER A 24 10.65 -5.50 -7.84
CA SER A 24 11.40 -4.24 -7.72
C SER A 24 10.50 -3.01 -7.55
N MET A 25 11.12 -1.87 -7.23
CA MET A 25 10.43 -0.58 -7.08
C MET A 25 9.84 -0.11 -8.42
N GLU A 26 10.56 -0.34 -9.52
CA GLU A 26 10.17 0.05 -10.86
C GLU A 26 8.86 -0.65 -11.28
N ILE A 27 8.74 -1.96 -11.00
CA ILE A 27 7.50 -2.71 -11.27
C ILE A 27 6.33 -2.18 -10.41
N ALA A 28 6.60 -1.78 -9.17
CA ALA A 28 5.58 -1.18 -8.32
C ALA A 28 5.11 0.19 -8.87
N GLU A 29 6.03 1.00 -9.41
CA GLU A 29 5.72 2.27 -10.05
C GLU A 29 4.92 2.08 -11.34
N GLU A 30 5.33 1.15 -12.20
CA GLU A 30 4.60 0.80 -13.43
C GLU A 30 3.17 0.36 -13.14
N LEU A 31 2.97 -0.47 -12.10
CA LEU A 31 1.64 -0.87 -11.66
C LEU A 31 0.78 0.35 -11.28
N ILE A 32 1.31 1.22 -10.41
CA ILE A 32 0.61 2.44 -9.98
C ILE A 32 0.28 3.34 -11.17
N GLN A 33 1.20 3.48 -12.13
CA GLN A 33 0.97 4.29 -13.34
C GLN A 33 -0.11 3.68 -14.23
N SER A 34 -0.12 2.36 -14.40
CA SER A 34 -1.16 1.66 -15.17
C SER A 34 -2.54 1.78 -14.54
N GLU A 35 -2.61 1.98 -13.22
CA GLU A 35 -3.83 2.13 -12.46
C GLU A 35 -4.31 3.59 -12.36
N ARG A 36 -3.65 4.55 -13.00
CA ARG A 36 -4.06 5.97 -12.96
C ARG A 36 -5.39 6.19 -13.68
N GLU A 37 -6.20 7.06 -13.09
CA GLU A 37 -7.51 7.50 -13.60
C GLU A 37 -8.58 6.41 -13.73
N GLN A 38 -8.41 5.28 -13.05
CA GLN A 38 -9.37 4.18 -13.03
C GLN A 38 -9.79 3.79 -11.60
N THR A 39 -10.87 3.03 -11.50
CA THR A 39 -11.29 2.42 -10.24
C THR A 39 -10.47 1.17 -9.99
N ILE A 40 -9.86 1.08 -8.81
CA ILE A 40 -9.16 -0.11 -8.33
C ILE A 40 -9.85 -0.64 -7.09
N SER A 41 -9.78 -1.96 -6.93
CA SER A 41 -10.28 -2.63 -5.72
C SER A 41 -9.26 -3.63 -5.21
N PHE A 42 -9.09 -3.72 -3.90
CA PHE A 42 -8.19 -4.65 -3.26
C PHE A 42 -8.67 -4.98 -1.85
N ARG A 43 -8.07 -6.02 -1.26
CA ARG A 43 -8.26 -6.33 0.16
C ARG A 43 -6.96 -6.07 0.92
N ASP A 44 -7.08 -5.55 2.13
CA ASP A 44 -5.94 -5.37 3.01
C ASP A 44 -5.59 -6.65 3.78
N SER A 45 -4.59 -6.57 4.66
CA SER A 45 -4.17 -7.71 5.49
C SER A 45 -5.19 -8.14 6.55
N ARG A 46 -6.27 -7.38 6.74
CA ARG A 46 -7.40 -7.70 7.61
C ARG A 46 -8.62 -8.21 6.82
N ASP A 47 -8.44 -8.50 5.53
CA ASP A 47 -9.49 -8.92 4.59
C ASP A 47 -10.60 -7.86 4.40
N ILE A 48 -10.31 -6.59 4.70
CA ILE A 48 -11.23 -5.49 4.46
C ILE A 48 -11.16 -5.11 2.98
N TYR A 49 -12.32 -5.06 2.32
CA TYR A 49 -12.45 -4.63 0.94
C TYR A 49 -12.36 -3.11 0.82
N HIS A 50 -11.46 -2.65 -0.05
CA HIS A 50 -11.29 -1.25 -0.41
C HIS A 50 -11.56 -1.10 -1.90
N GLU A 51 -12.32 -0.07 -2.26
CA GLU A 51 -12.53 0.35 -3.64
C GLU A 51 -12.33 1.86 -3.71
N LEU A 52 -11.54 2.33 -4.67
CA LEU A 52 -11.30 3.76 -4.86
C LEU A 52 -11.02 4.07 -6.34
N ASN A 53 -11.41 5.28 -6.75
CA ASN A 53 -11.01 5.84 -8.04
C ASN A 53 -9.70 6.62 -7.86
N THR A 54 -8.65 6.20 -8.56
CA THR A 54 -7.31 6.77 -8.42
C THR A 54 -7.22 8.23 -8.88
N ARG A 55 -8.19 8.70 -9.69
CA ARG A 55 -8.33 10.12 -10.07
C ARG A 55 -8.56 11.05 -8.86
N ASN A 56 -9.16 10.52 -7.79
CA ASN A 56 -9.47 11.31 -6.58
C ASN A 56 -8.32 11.31 -5.57
N VAL A 57 -7.25 10.56 -5.83
CA VAL A 57 -6.08 10.50 -4.96
C VAL A 57 -5.19 11.71 -5.23
N ARG A 58 -4.86 12.46 -4.18
CA ARG A 58 -3.99 13.64 -4.29
C ARG A 58 -2.52 13.28 -4.30
N VAL A 59 -2.13 12.36 -3.42
CA VAL A 59 -0.73 11.94 -3.26
C VAL A 59 -0.68 10.43 -3.14
N ILE A 60 0.26 9.82 -3.87
CA ILE A 60 0.59 8.40 -3.75
C ILE A 60 2.00 8.30 -3.19
N GLN A 61 2.16 7.63 -2.06
CA GLN A 61 3.46 7.30 -1.49
C GLN A 61 3.73 5.81 -1.66
N LEU A 62 4.91 5.48 -2.20
CA LEU A 62 5.38 4.10 -2.36
C LEU A 62 6.69 3.94 -1.57
N SER A 63 6.80 2.85 -0.82
CA SER A 63 8.01 2.51 -0.07
C SER A 63 8.16 0.99 0.07
N GLU A 64 9.39 0.48 -0.02
CA GLU A 64 9.67 -0.91 0.36
C GLU A 64 9.28 -1.12 1.84
N TYR A 65 8.52 -2.17 2.10
CA TYR A 65 8.02 -2.49 3.43
C TYR A 65 8.85 -3.62 4.03
N HIS A 66 9.68 -3.27 5.00
CA HIS A 66 10.37 -4.24 5.82
C HIS A 66 9.46 -4.59 6.99
N ARG A 67 8.86 -5.78 6.95
CA ARG A 67 8.10 -6.31 8.07
C ARG A 67 9.03 -6.41 9.28
N VAL A 68 8.88 -5.48 10.23
CA VAL A 68 9.56 -5.58 11.52
C VAL A 68 8.80 -6.65 12.30
N ASP A 69 9.36 -7.85 12.38
CA ASP A 69 8.84 -8.91 13.23
C ASP A 69 8.78 -8.41 14.68
N LYS A 70 7.57 -8.11 15.16
CA LYS A 70 7.31 -7.80 16.57
C LYS A 70 7.29 -9.05 17.46
N SER A 71 7.67 -10.21 16.92
CA SER A 71 7.74 -11.50 17.60
C SER A 71 8.81 -11.54 18.70
N THR A 72 9.76 -10.59 18.71
CA THR A 72 10.87 -10.54 19.68
C THR A 72 10.70 -9.45 20.75
N LYS A 73 9.47 -9.25 21.25
CA LYS A 73 9.22 -8.59 22.55
C LYS A 73 8.29 -9.45 23.41
N ARG A 74 8.73 -10.67 23.69
CA ARG A 74 8.36 -11.42 24.89
C ARG A 74 9.63 -11.71 25.68
N GLU A 75 10.17 -10.70 26.35
CA GLU A 75 10.98 -10.87 27.56
C GLU A 75 10.89 -9.57 28.36
N GLY A 76 10.45 -9.69 29.62
CA GLY A 76 10.63 -8.65 30.63
C GLY A 76 9.39 -7.89 31.09
N ARG A 77 8.49 -8.54 31.81
CA ARG A 77 8.04 -8.06 33.13
C ARG A 77 7.35 -9.15 33.93
#